data_AF-A0A8T1T7M8-F1
#
_entry.id   AF-A0A8T1T7M8-F1
#
_cell.length_a   1.000
_cell.length_b   1.000
_cell.length_c   1.000
_cell.angle_alpha   90.00
_cell.angle_beta   90.00
_cell.angle_gamma   90.00
#
_symmetry.space_group_name_H-M   'P 1'
#
loop_
_entity.id
_entity.type
_entity.pdbx_description
1 polymer ?
#
loop_
_entity_poly.entity_id
_entity_poly.type
_entity_poly.pdbx_seq_one_letter_code
_entity_poly.pdbx_strand_id
1 'polypeptide(L)'
;MEHFSSLTPVFIAIICVLIGIILKSNRKSSKKGKSETQNKSESRPWVDDDLRDNTDLHVEEEDADGDWQGLDENIAHVSFSAERYSEGEMIKRSKEFYELLNKRRSVRFISDEPVPREVINNVIKAAGTSPSGAHTEPWTFVVVEDPEVKHRIREIIEEEEEINYKKRMGDRWVNDLKRLRTNWIKEYLDTAPYLILIFKQVYGMLPNGQKKTHYYNEISVSIACGILLAALQNVGLVTVTSTPLNCGPRLRVLLQRPTNEKLLLLLPVGYPGKDATVPDLTRKPLDDIMVVM
;
A
#
# COMPACT_ATOMS: atom_id res chain seq x y z
N MET A 1 -25.55 23.73 -87.06
CA MET A 1 -24.10 23.90 -87.29
C MET A 1 -23.47 24.01 -85.91
N GLU A 2 -23.34 22.91 -85.19
CA GLU A 2 -22.19 21.97 -85.27
C GLU A 2 -20.85 22.69 -85.01
N HIS A 3 -20.33 22.57 -83.79
CA HIS A 3 -19.18 21.69 -83.51
C HIS A 3 -18.90 21.63 -82.00
N PHE A 4 -19.09 20.43 -81.44
CA PHE A 4 -18.39 19.98 -80.23
C PHE A 4 -16.90 19.85 -80.53
N SER A 5 -16.02 20.23 -79.59
CA SER A 5 -14.66 19.67 -79.50
C SER A 5 -14.11 19.93 -78.08
N SER A 6 -14.29 18.98 -77.15
CA SER A 6 -13.44 17.80 -76.88
C SER A 6 -12.25 18.02 -75.90
N LEU A 7 -12.49 18.72 -74.78
CA LEU A 7 -11.46 18.95 -73.75
C LEU A 7 -11.85 18.58 -72.30
N THR A 8 -12.81 17.66 -72.10
CA THR A 8 -13.47 17.52 -70.79
C THR A 8 -13.34 16.19 -70.03
N PRO A 9 -12.71 15.10 -70.52
CA PRO A 9 -12.36 13.96 -69.64
C PRO A 9 -10.85 13.87 -69.29
N VAL A 10 -9.96 14.09 -70.27
CA VAL A 10 -8.50 13.92 -70.09
C VAL A 10 -7.91 15.01 -69.18
N PHE A 11 -8.42 16.24 -69.31
CA PHE A 11 -7.98 17.37 -68.47
C PHE A 11 -8.39 17.19 -67.00
N ILE A 12 -9.59 16.64 -66.76
CA ILE A 12 -10.07 16.29 -65.42
C ILE A 12 -9.23 15.15 -64.82
N ALA A 13 -8.87 14.14 -65.62
CA ALA A 13 -8.02 13.04 -65.16
C ALA A 13 -6.62 13.53 -64.75
N ILE A 14 -6.01 14.45 -65.52
CA ILE A 14 -4.69 15.03 -65.19
C ILE A 14 -4.77 15.86 -63.90
N ILE A 15 -5.82 16.65 -63.71
CA ILE A 15 -6.04 17.42 -62.47
C ILE A 15 -6.20 16.49 -61.26
N CYS A 16 -6.97 15.40 -61.39
CA CYS A 16 -7.14 14.43 -60.31
C CYS A 16 -5.83 13.72 -59.93
N VAL A 17 -4.98 13.38 -60.92
CA VAL A 17 -3.66 12.79 -60.66
C VAL A 17 -2.72 13.78 -59.98
N LEU A 18 -2.71 15.05 -60.40
CA LEU A 18 -1.90 16.11 -59.78
C LEU A 18 -2.33 16.38 -58.34
N ILE A 19 -3.65 16.44 -58.06
CA ILE A 19 -4.19 16.56 -56.69
C ILE A 19 -3.78 15.35 -55.84
N GLY A 20 -3.85 14.14 -56.39
CA GLY A 20 -3.41 12.92 -55.70
C GLY A 20 -1.93 12.91 -55.33
N ILE A 21 -1.06 13.42 -56.20
CA ILE A 21 0.39 13.55 -55.95
C ILE A 21 0.67 14.61 -54.87
N ILE A 22 -0.02 15.76 -54.91
CA ILE A 22 0.11 16.81 -53.90
C ILE A 22 -0.35 16.32 -52.52
N LEU A 23 -1.48 15.63 -52.43
CA LEU A 23 -1.99 15.05 -51.18
C LEU A 23 -1.08 13.95 -50.62
N LYS A 24 -0.47 13.12 -51.49
CA LYS A 24 0.49 12.07 -51.08
C LYS A 24 1.83 12.66 -50.63
N SER A 25 2.28 13.75 -51.25
CA SER A 25 3.49 14.50 -50.84
C SER A 25 3.30 15.15 -49.47
N ASN A 26 2.15 15.81 -49.23
CA ASN A 26 1.83 16.39 -47.92
C ASN A 26 1.67 15.34 -46.81
N ARG A 27 1.14 14.14 -47.11
CA ARG A 27 1.11 13.02 -46.14
C ARG A 27 2.48 12.47 -45.78
N LYS A 28 3.47 12.56 -46.68
CA LYS A 28 4.87 12.14 -46.40
C LYS A 28 5.65 13.20 -45.61
N SER A 29 5.34 14.49 -45.81
CA SER A 29 5.91 15.60 -45.03
C SER A 29 5.37 15.65 -43.60
N SER A 30 4.09 15.31 -43.38
CA SER A 30 3.48 15.29 -42.04
C SER A 30 4.00 14.17 -41.11
N LYS A 31 4.66 13.12 -41.65
CA LYS A 31 5.29 12.05 -40.85
C LYS A 31 6.75 12.33 -40.46
N LYS A 32 7.31 13.50 -40.80
CA LYS A 32 8.71 13.85 -40.52
C LYS A 32 8.80 15.26 -39.90
N GLY A 33 8.24 15.43 -38.70
CA GLY A 33 8.28 16.70 -37.99
C GLY A 33 7.33 16.76 -36.79
N LYS A 34 7.68 16.02 -35.72
CA LYS A 34 7.30 16.29 -34.32
C LYS A 34 8.12 15.36 -33.40
N SER A 35 9.43 15.60 -33.42
CA SER A 35 10.30 15.34 -32.28
C SER A 35 10.21 16.58 -31.39
N GLU A 36 10.18 16.38 -30.07
CA GLU A 36 10.10 17.42 -29.03
C GLU A 36 8.76 18.13 -28.91
N THR A 37 7.82 17.49 -28.22
CA THR A 37 6.86 18.21 -27.39
C THR A 37 7.08 17.71 -25.98
N GLN A 38 7.48 18.63 -25.09
CA GLN A 38 7.61 18.42 -23.66
C GLN A 38 6.40 17.65 -23.14
N ASN A 39 6.62 16.39 -22.75
CA ASN A 39 5.73 15.72 -21.80
C ASN A 39 5.89 16.48 -20.49
N LYS A 40 5.09 17.53 -20.30
CA LYS A 40 4.69 17.97 -18.99
C LYS A 40 3.99 16.75 -18.40
N SER A 41 4.71 15.97 -17.61
CA SER A 41 4.10 14.94 -16.78
C SER A 41 3.10 15.66 -15.90
N GLU A 42 1.82 15.57 -16.23
CA GLU A 42 0.78 15.76 -15.24
C GLU A 42 1.04 14.70 -14.18
N SER A 43 1.73 15.11 -13.12
CA SER A 43 1.99 14.30 -11.95
C SER A 43 0.64 13.85 -11.40
N ARG A 44 0.34 12.56 -11.58
CA ARG A 44 -0.77 11.92 -10.87
C ARG A 44 -0.48 12.09 -9.37
N PRO A 45 -1.35 12.73 -8.59
CA PRO A 45 -0.97 13.20 -7.26
C PRO A 45 -0.80 12.09 -6.19
N TRP A 46 -0.88 10.81 -6.55
CA TRP A 46 -1.00 9.70 -5.58
C TRP A 46 -0.40 8.36 -6.03
N VAL A 47 0.58 8.36 -6.91
CA VAL A 47 1.44 7.17 -7.04
C VAL A 47 2.72 7.51 -6.32
N ASP A 48 2.86 7.03 -5.07
CA ASP A 48 4.05 7.22 -4.24
C ASP A 48 5.31 7.04 -5.09
N ASP A 49 6.15 8.07 -5.15
CA ASP A 49 7.51 7.90 -5.67
C ASP A 49 8.34 7.03 -4.70
N ASP A 50 7.90 6.85 -3.45
CA ASP A 50 8.43 5.84 -2.51
C ASP A 50 8.04 4.40 -2.85
N LEU A 51 6.91 4.22 -3.55
CA LEU A 51 6.57 2.94 -4.19
C LEU A 51 7.27 2.81 -5.54
N ARG A 52 7.80 3.89 -6.12
CA ARG A 52 8.61 3.86 -7.35
C ARG A 52 10.08 4.02 -7.01
N ASP A 53 10.59 3.09 -6.21
CA ASP A 53 12.00 2.72 -6.27
C ASP A 53 12.25 2.08 -7.66
N ASN A 54 13.44 2.24 -8.24
CA ASN A 54 13.86 1.52 -9.45
C ASN A 54 13.90 -0.02 -9.26
N THR A 55 13.41 -0.56 -8.14
CA THR A 55 13.03 -1.98 -7.97
C THR A 55 11.62 -2.31 -8.47
N ASP A 56 10.77 -1.29 -8.61
CA ASP A 56 9.42 -1.39 -9.20
C ASP A 56 9.49 -1.13 -10.72
N LEU A 57 10.69 -1.28 -11.29
CA LEU A 57 10.83 -1.65 -12.69
C LEU A 57 9.85 -2.80 -12.95
N HIS A 58 9.18 -2.74 -14.10
CA HIS A 58 8.76 -3.95 -14.77
C HIS A 58 9.89 -4.96 -14.55
N VAL A 59 9.62 -5.98 -13.73
CA VAL A 59 10.38 -7.21 -13.84
C VAL A 59 10.12 -7.58 -15.28
N GLU A 60 11.03 -7.19 -16.17
CA GLU A 60 11.27 -8.00 -17.35
C GLU A 60 11.38 -9.37 -16.75
N GLU A 61 10.36 -10.19 -16.99
CA GLU A 61 10.42 -11.62 -16.79
C GLU A 61 11.62 -12.05 -17.64
N GLU A 62 12.83 -11.92 -17.08
CA GLU A 62 13.84 -12.91 -17.33
C GLU A 62 13.16 -14.16 -16.83
N ASP A 63 12.54 -14.85 -17.80
CA ASP A 63 12.12 -16.23 -17.71
C ASP A 63 13.31 -16.99 -17.13
N ALA A 64 13.37 -17.02 -15.80
CA ALA A 64 14.14 -17.99 -15.07
C ALA A 64 13.36 -19.28 -15.31
N ASP A 65 13.55 -19.86 -16.49
CA ASP A 65 13.27 -21.23 -16.89
C ASP A 65 14.12 -22.20 -16.04
N GLY A 66 14.09 -21.99 -14.73
CA GLY A 66 15.05 -22.46 -13.75
C GLY A 66 14.35 -22.70 -12.44
N ASP A 67 13.65 -23.83 -12.41
CA ASP A 67 13.27 -24.60 -11.24
C ASP A 67 12.25 -23.99 -10.27
N TRP A 68 11.00 -24.45 -10.43
CA TRP A 68 9.99 -24.56 -9.38
C TRP A 68 10.39 -25.52 -8.24
N GLN A 69 11.68 -25.79 -8.04
CA GLN A 69 12.17 -26.73 -7.02
C GLN A 69 12.11 -26.09 -5.63
N GLY A 70 11.05 -26.40 -4.89
CA GLY A 70 10.98 -26.03 -3.47
C GLY A 70 9.58 -26.04 -2.87
N LEU A 71 8.54 -26.18 -3.69
CA LEU A 71 7.21 -26.49 -3.20
C LEU A 71 7.03 -28.01 -3.19
N ASP A 72 6.61 -28.55 -2.05
CA ASP A 72 6.22 -29.95 -1.97
C ASP A 72 4.95 -30.12 -2.82
N GLU A 73 5.10 -30.68 -4.02
CA GLU A 73 3.99 -30.95 -4.94
C GLU A 73 3.00 -31.97 -4.36
N ASN A 74 3.37 -32.67 -3.27
CA ASN A 74 2.61 -33.75 -2.66
C ASN A 74 2.17 -33.43 -1.22
N ILE A 75 1.85 -32.17 -0.91
CA ILE A 75 1.25 -31.81 0.39
C ILE A 75 -0.08 -32.55 0.56
N ALA A 76 -0.19 -33.33 1.63
CA ALA A 76 -1.41 -34.06 1.95
C ALA A 76 -2.56 -33.11 2.26
N HIS A 77 -3.70 -33.31 1.61
CA HIS A 77 -4.94 -32.62 1.96
C HIS A 77 -5.61 -33.34 3.14
N VAL A 78 -6.02 -32.58 4.15
CA VAL A 78 -6.70 -33.09 5.35
C VAL A 78 -8.15 -32.59 5.42
N SER A 79 -9.01 -33.33 6.12
CA SER A 79 -10.39 -32.90 6.33
C SER A 79 -10.46 -31.63 7.16
N PHE A 80 -11.18 -30.62 6.65
CA PHE A 80 -11.46 -29.39 7.38
C PHE A 80 -12.70 -29.54 8.26
N SER A 81 -12.61 -29.11 9.52
CA SER A 81 -13.71 -29.04 10.45
C SER A 81 -13.78 -27.64 11.07
N ALA A 82 -14.95 -27.03 11.02
CA ALA A 82 -15.20 -25.72 11.61
C ALA A 82 -16.33 -25.81 12.63
N GLU A 83 -16.26 -24.95 13.64
CA GLU A 83 -17.37 -24.77 14.58
C GLU A 83 -18.57 -24.15 13.84
N ARG A 84 -19.76 -24.72 14.04
CA ARG A 84 -21.00 -24.23 13.45
C ARG A 84 -21.93 -23.75 14.56
N TYR A 85 -22.34 -22.50 14.48
CA TYR A 85 -23.30 -21.88 15.39
C TYR A 85 -24.73 -21.96 14.84
N SER A 86 -25.73 -21.81 15.71
CA SER A 86 -27.11 -21.59 15.29
C SER A 86 -27.28 -20.19 14.69
N GLU A 87 -28.29 -19.98 13.85
CA GLU A 87 -28.52 -18.68 13.21
C GLU A 87 -28.67 -17.53 14.22
N GLY A 88 -29.40 -17.77 15.31
CA GLY A 88 -29.57 -16.78 16.38
C GLY A 88 -28.23 -16.38 17.03
N GLU A 89 -27.34 -17.35 17.25
CA GLU A 89 -26.00 -17.09 17.79
C GLU A 89 -25.10 -16.39 16.75
N MET A 90 -25.20 -16.74 15.47
CA MET A 90 -24.47 -16.04 14.39
C MET A 90 -24.84 -14.55 14.33
N ILE A 91 -26.13 -14.22 14.41
CA ILE A 91 -26.63 -12.83 14.41
C ILE A 91 -26.10 -12.08 15.64
N LYS A 92 -26.15 -12.70 16.82
CA LYS A 92 -25.65 -12.10 18.05
C LYS A 92 -24.14 -11.81 17.99
N ARG A 93 -23.34 -12.82 17.66
CA ARG A 93 -21.87 -12.70 17.62
C ARG A 93 -21.40 -11.68 16.58
N SER A 94 -22.01 -11.67 15.40
CA SER A 94 -21.66 -10.69 14.35
C SER A 94 -21.98 -9.26 14.76
N LYS A 95 -23.11 -9.03 15.45
CA LYS A 95 -23.45 -7.72 16.01
C LYS A 95 -22.45 -7.28 17.09
N GLU A 96 -22.15 -8.14 18.06
CA GLU A 96 -21.21 -7.84 19.14
C GLU A 96 -19.80 -7.55 18.60
N PHE A 97 -19.34 -8.31 17.61
CA PHE A 97 -18.05 -8.09 16.96
C PHE A 97 -18.02 -6.77 16.17
N TYR A 98 -19.09 -6.44 15.44
CA TYR A 98 -19.23 -5.14 14.78
C TYR A 98 -19.16 -4.00 15.81
N GLU A 99 -19.91 -4.09 16.91
CA GLU A 99 -19.92 -3.06 17.96
C GLU A 99 -18.55 -2.90 18.63
N LEU A 100 -17.81 -4.00 18.84
CA LEU A 100 -16.44 -3.98 19.33
C LEU A 100 -15.51 -3.22 18.37
N LEU A 101 -15.50 -3.58 17.08
CA LEU A 101 -14.63 -2.94 16.09
C LEU A 101 -15.04 -1.50 15.78
N ASN A 102 -16.34 -1.18 15.94
CA ASN A 102 -16.83 0.17 15.77
C ASN A 102 -16.30 1.13 16.87
N LYS A 103 -16.00 0.61 18.07
CA LYS A 103 -15.35 1.40 19.14
C LYS A 103 -13.89 1.76 18.81
N ARG A 104 -13.23 1.01 17.91
CA ARG A 104 -11.83 1.31 17.52
C ARG A 104 -11.73 2.68 16.87
N ARG A 105 -10.85 3.52 17.42
CA ARG A 105 -10.40 4.80 16.84
C ARG A 105 -8.88 4.77 16.71
N SER A 106 -8.34 5.58 15.79
CA SER A 106 -6.90 5.78 15.71
C SER A 106 -6.48 6.83 16.74
N VAL A 107 -5.72 6.40 17.75
CA VAL A 107 -5.34 7.23 18.90
C VAL A 107 -3.88 7.66 18.76
N ARG A 108 -3.62 8.97 18.89
CA ARG A 108 -2.28 9.57 18.72
C ARG A 108 -1.64 10.02 20.03
N PHE A 109 -2.34 9.83 21.15
CA PHE A 109 -1.84 10.11 22.50
C PHE A 109 -1.84 8.79 23.25
N ILE A 110 -0.65 8.22 23.43
CA ILE A 110 -0.47 6.87 23.98
C ILE A 110 0.30 7.00 25.30
N SER A 111 -0.20 6.34 26.34
CA SER A 111 0.44 6.28 27.65
C SER A 111 1.70 5.41 27.61
N ASP A 112 2.64 5.75 28.48
CA ASP A 112 3.84 4.98 28.83
C ASP A 112 3.58 3.81 29.79
N GLU A 113 2.32 3.59 30.19
CA GLU A 113 1.95 2.46 31.05
C GLU A 113 2.36 1.13 30.40
N PRO A 114 3.11 0.27 31.12
CA PRO A 114 3.57 -1.00 30.58
C PRO A 114 2.43 -1.91 30.12
N VAL A 115 2.62 -2.56 28.97
CA VAL A 115 1.72 -3.59 28.45
C VAL A 115 2.40 -4.95 28.60
N PRO A 116 1.71 -6.01 29.06
CA PRO A 116 2.32 -7.34 29.16
C PRO A 116 2.83 -7.83 27.79
N ARG A 117 4.11 -8.21 27.72
CA ARG A 117 4.75 -8.73 26.49
C ARG A 117 3.98 -9.87 25.83
N GLU A 118 3.37 -10.74 26.64
CA GLU A 118 2.57 -11.86 26.14
C GLU A 118 1.34 -11.39 25.34
N VAL A 119 0.71 -10.27 25.71
CA VAL A 119 -0.39 -9.69 24.94
C VAL A 119 0.10 -9.28 23.55
N ILE A 120 1.27 -8.64 23.45
CA ILE A 120 1.88 -8.27 22.16
C ILE A 120 2.18 -9.50 21.31
N ASN A 121 2.73 -10.55 21.93
CA ASN A 121 2.98 -11.81 21.23
C ASN A 121 1.68 -12.42 20.69
N ASN A 122 0.60 -12.42 21.47
CA ASN A 122 -0.67 -13.01 21.09
C ASN A 122 -1.37 -12.26 19.97
N VAL A 123 -1.34 -10.91 19.96
CA VAL A 123 -1.93 -10.14 18.85
C VAL A 123 -1.12 -10.29 17.55
N ILE A 124 0.20 -10.47 17.64
CA ILE A 124 1.06 -10.78 16.46
C ILE A 124 0.80 -12.20 15.96
N LYS A 125 0.66 -13.19 16.86
CA LYS A 125 0.26 -14.56 16.46
C LYS A 125 -1.08 -14.54 15.73
N ALA A 126 -2.05 -13.76 16.21
CA ALA A 126 -3.33 -13.58 15.52
C ALA A 126 -3.12 -13.00 14.11
N ALA A 127 -2.29 -11.96 13.97
CA ALA A 127 -1.95 -11.41 12.65
C ALA A 127 -1.30 -12.45 11.72
N GLY A 128 -0.45 -13.32 12.26
CA GLY A 128 0.20 -14.42 11.55
C GLY A 128 -0.75 -15.51 11.04
N THR A 129 -2.01 -15.54 11.49
CA THR A 129 -3.03 -16.45 10.93
C THR A 129 -3.69 -15.92 9.65
N SER A 130 -3.21 -14.78 9.14
CA SER A 130 -3.72 -14.20 7.89
C SER A 130 -3.55 -15.14 6.70
N PRO A 131 -4.45 -15.13 5.71
CA PRO A 131 -4.16 -15.74 4.42
C PRO A 131 -3.00 -15.00 3.73
N SER A 132 -2.30 -15.70 2.84
CA SER A 132 -1.27 -15.13 1.98
C SER A 132 -1.24 -15.85 0.63
N GLY A 133 -0.87 -15.12 -0.42
CA GLY A 133 -0.73 -15.68 -1.76
C GLY A 133 0.24 -16.86 -1.76
N ALA A 134 -0.23 -18.04 -2.21
CA ALA A 134 0.54 -19.29 -2.20
C ALA A 134 1.15 -19.67 -0.84
N HIS A 135 0.51 -19.31 0.28
CA HIS A 135 0.99 -19.60 1.64
C HIS A 135 2.45 -19.14 1.85
N THR A 136 2.76 -17.92 1.39
CA THR A 136 4.11 -17.35 1.46
C THR A 136 4.42 -16.65 2.78
N GLU A 137 3.40 -16.30 3.56
CA GLU A 137 3.51 -15.62 4.86
C GLU A 137 4.50 -14.44 4.85
N PRO A 138 4.37 -13.47 3.91
CA PRO A 138 5.44 -12.56 3.52
C PRO A 138 5.55 -11.35 4.46
N TRP A 139 5.49 -11.57 5.78
CA TRP A 139 5.46 -10.52 6.80
C TRP A 139 6.57 -10.69 7.82
N THR A 140 7.11 -9.55 8.27
CA THR A 140 7.95 -9.47 9.45
C THR A 140 7.38 -8.40 10.38
N PHE A 141 7.04 -8.79 11.60
CA PHE A 141 6.58 -7.86 12.66
C PHE A 141 7.76 -7.53 13.56
N VAL A 142 8.40 -6.38 13.34
CA VAL A 142 9.52 -5.91 14.16
C VAL A 142 8.96 -5.18 15.37
N VAL A 143 9.17 -5.74 16.56
CA VAL A 143 8.71 -5.13 17.82
C VAL A 143 9.86 -4.42 18.50
N VAL A 144 9.70 -3.12 18.73
CA VAL A 144 10.69 -2.26 19.39
C VAL A 144 10.13 -1.82 20.73
N GLU A 145 10.83 -2.15 21.81
CA GLU A 145 10.55 -1.67 23.17
C GLU A 145 11.71 -0.85 23.76
N ASP A 146 12.90 -0.98 23.18
CA ASP A 146 14.10 -0.26 23.60
C ASP A 146 13.93 1.26 23.42
N PRO A 147 14.05 2.06 24.49
CA PRO A 147 13.83 3.51 24.42
C PRO A 147 14.78 4.23 23.46
N GLU A 148 16.04 3.80 23.35
CA GLU A 148 17.02 4.44 22.47
C GLU A 148 16.73 4.16 20.99
N VAL A 149 16.30 2.93 20.66
CA VAL A 149 15.86 2.58 19.30
C VAL A 149 14.57 3.33 18.96
N LYS A 150 13.59 3.40 19.87
CA LYS A 150 12.36 4.19 19.67
C LYS A 150 12.65 5.66 19.39
N HIS A 151 13.56 6.26 20.15
CA HIS A 151 13.95 7.65 19.95
C HIS A 151 14.61 7.89 18.59
N ARG A 152 15.53 7.02 18.17
CA ARG A 152 16.12 7.10 16.82
C ARG A 152 15.10 6.92 15.70
N ILE A 153 14.08 6.07 15.89
CA ILE A 153 12.96 5.95 14.95
C ILE A 153 12.19 7.28 14.87
N ARG A 154 11.93 7.91 16.02
CA ARG A 154 11.26 9.20 16.10
C ARG A 154 12.04 10.27 15.35
N GLU A 155 13.34 10.42 15.60
CA GLU A 155 14.18 11.41 14.92
C GLU A 155 14.11 11.29 13.40
N ILE A 156 14.26 10.06 12.87
CA ILE A 156 14.14 9.78 11.42
C ILE A 156 12.77 10.22 10.89
N ILE A 157 11.69 9.85 11.60
CA ILE A 157 10.34 10.12 11.14
C ILE A 157 10.00 11.61 11.21
N GLU A 158 10.36 12.31 12.29
CA GLU A 158 10.06 13.74 12.43
C GLU A 158 10.84 14.57 11.38
N GLU A 159 12.09 14.21 11.08
CA GLU A 159 12.90 14.85 10.03
C GLU A 159 12.25 14.71 8.65
N GLU A 160 11.87 13.49 8.25
CA GLU A 160 11.23 13.27 6.95
C GLU A 160 9.81 13.87 6.89
N GLU A 161 9.05 13.78 7.98
CA GLU A 161 7.71 14.37 8.05
C GLU A 161 7.75 15.89 7.97
N GLU A 162 8.74 16.54 8.55
CA GLU A 162 8.90 17.99 8.40
C GLU A 162 9.08 18.37 6.93
N ILE A 163 9.88 17.59 6.18
CA ILE A 163 10.05 17.77 4.73
C ILE A 163 8.76 17.44 3.98
N ASN A 164 8.03 16.39 4.39
CA ASN A 164 6.77 15.99 3.79
C ASN A 164 5.72 17.09 3.90
N TYR A 165 5.49 17.63 5.10
CA TYR A 165 4.54 18.71 5.35
C TYR A 165 4.91 20.01 4.64
N LYS A 166 6.20 20.35 4.58
CA LYS A 166 6.65 21.61 3.97
C LYS A 166 6.76 21.56 2.45
N LYS A 167 6.98 20.39 1.85
CA LYS A 167 7.35 20.27 0.43
C LYS A 167 6.68 19.12 -0.30
N ARG A 168 6.80 17.87 0.18
CA ARG A 168 6.48 16.68 -0.65
C ARG A 168 4.98 16.39 -0.76
N MET A 169 4.20 16.62 0.28
CA MET A 169 2.75 16.31 0.29
C MET A 169 1.92 17.29 -0.57
N GLY A 170 2.43 18.51 -0.78
CA GLY A 170 1.71 19.57 -1.47
C GLY A 170 0.49 20.11 -0.70
N ASP A 171 -0.05 21.24 -1.14
CA ASP A 171 -1.07 21.99 -0.39
C ASP A 171 -2.37 21.22 -0.16
N ARG A 172 -2.79 20.41 -1.15
CA ARG A 172 -4.04 19.65 -1.09
C ARG A 172 -4.00 18.63 0.04
N TRP A 173 -2.98 17.79 0.08
CA TRP A 173 -2.86 16.74 1.08
C TRP A 173 -2.69 17.35 2.48
N VAL A 174 -1.84 18.38 2.62
CA VAL A 174 -1.70 19.10 3.90
C VAL A 174 -3.05 19.66 4.37
N ASN A 175 -3.87 20.20 3.45
CA ASN A 175 -5.20 20.70 3.79
C ASN A 175 -6.16 19.58 4.23
N ASP A 176 -6.14 18.43 3.57
CA ASP A 176 -6.97 17.26 3.94
C ASP A 176 -6.63 16.71 5.33
N LEU A 177 -5.38 16.90 5.78
CA LEU A 177 -4.90 16.50 7.11
C LEU A 177 -5.27 17.47 8.24
N LYS A 178 -5.64 18.74 7.94
CA LYS A 178 -5.94 19.75 8.97
C LYS A 178 -7.01 19.29 9.96
N ARG A 179 -8.05 18.59 9.49
CA ARG A 179 -9.12 18.04 10.34
C ARG A 179 -8.62 17.01 11.36
N LEU A 180 -7.49 16.38 11.10
CA LEU A 180 -6.85 15.40 11.99
C LEU A 180 -5.90 16.06 13.00
N ARG A 181 -5.57 17.35 12.81
CA ARG A 181 -4.63 18.13 13.63
C ARG A 181 -3.26 17.43 13.76
N THR A 182 -2.83 16.73 12.73
CA THR A 182 -1.52 16.10 12.67
C THR A 182 -0.46 17.11 12.22
N ASN A 183 0.75 16.96 12.74
CA ASN A 183 1.94 17.68 12.31
C ASN A 183 3.11 16.68 12.23
N TRP A 184 4.34 17.18 12.06
CA TRP A 184 5.55 16.35 12.01
C TRP A 184 6.03 15.85 13.38
N ILE A 185 5.53 16.38 14.50
CA ILE A 185 5.92 15.96 15.85
C ILE A 185 5.16 14.69 16.23
N LYS A 186 5.88 13.63 16.58
CA LYS A 186 5.36 12.28 16.83
C LYS A 186 5.75 11.76 18.20
N GLU A 187 5.39 12.48 19.25
CA GLU A 187 5.72 12.15 20.65
C GLU A 187 5.35 10.71 21.05
N TYR A 188 4.26 10.18 20.51
CA TYR A 188 3.82 8.80 20.73
C TYR A 188 4.84 7.73 20.32
N LEU A 189 5.85 8.07 19.52
CA LEU A 189 6.93 7.16 19.17
C LEU A 189 7.89 6.90 20.34
N ASP A 190 8.03 7.87 21.26
CA ASP A 190 8.78 7.69 22.50
C ASP A 190 7.89 7.13 23.62
N THR A 191 6.69 7.69 23.78
CA THR A 191 5.84 7.35 24.94
C THR A 191 5.24 5.96 24.85
N ALA A 192 4.83 5.48 23.67
CA ALA A 192 4.21 4.16 23.55
C ALA A 192 5.18 3.05 24.01
N PRO A 193 4.76 2.10 24.86
CA PRO A 193 5.64 1.03 25.35
C PRO A 193 6.17 0.15 24.22
N TYR A 194 5.41 0.01 23.13
CA TYR A 194 5.82 -0.77 21.96
C TYR A 194 5.61 -0.01 20.65
N LEU A 195 6.58 -0.13 19.75
CA LEU A 195 6.37 0.13 18.32
C LEU A 195 6.37 -1.21 17.58
N ILE A 196 5.36 -1.45 16.75
CA ILE A 196 5.31 -2.59 15.84
C ILE A 196 5.48 -2.03 14.42
N LEU A 197 6.64 -2.31 13.82
CA LEU A 197 6.92 -1.99 12.43
C LEU A 197 6.66 -3.23 11.59
N ILE A 198 5.70 -3.15 10.68
CA ILE A 198 5.30 -4.25 9.81
C ILE A 198 6.00 -4.09 8.47
N PHE A 199 6.89 -5.02 8.17
CA PHE A 199 7.59 -5.10 6.89
C PHE A 199 6.92 -6.15 6.01
N LYS A 200 6.73 -5.82 4.73
CA LYS A 200 6.44 -6.80 3.68
C LYS A 200 7.74 -7.36 3.13
N GLN A 201 7.81 -8.68 3.00
CA GLN A 201 8.88 -9.37 2.30
C GLN A 201 8.53 -9.40 0.81
N VAL A 202 9.23 -8.61 -0.01
CA VAL A 202 8.96 -8.52 -1.46
C VAL A 202 9.29 -9.82 -2.20
N TYR A 203 10.22 -10.61 -1.65
CA TYR A 203 10.53 -11.98 -2.02
C TYR A 203 11.08 -12.72 -0.80
N GLY A 204 11.01 -14.04 -0.81
CA GLY A 204 11.63 -14.93 0.18
C GLY A 204 12.93 -15.53 -0.33
N MET A 205 13.58 -16.33 0.50
CA MET A 205 14.80 -17.07 0.13
C MET A 205 14.57 -18.57 0.36
N LEU A 206 14.86 -19.38 -0.64
CA LEU A 206 14.89 -20.84 -0.53
C LEU A 206 16.19 -21.30 0.17
N PRO A 207 16.23 -22.52 0.74
CA PRO A 207 17.44 -23.04 1.39
C PRO A 207 18.68 -23.11 0.48
N ASN A 208 18.47 -23.21 -0.83
CA ASN A 208 19.53 -23.20 -1.86
C ASN A 208 20.03 -21.78 -2.21
N GLY A 209 19.50 -20.73 -1.57
CA GLY A 209 19.88 -19.33 -1.82
C GLY A 209 19.16 -18.66 -3.00
N GLN A 210 18.24 -19.35 -3.69
CA GLN A 210 17.42 -18.73 -4.73
C GLN A 210 16.26 -17.91 -4.15
N LYS A 211 15.78 -16.93 -4.92
CA LYS A 211 14.63 -16.12 -4.53
C LYS A 211 13.33 -16.91 -4.68
N LYS A 212 12.47 -16.84 -3.66
CA LYS A 212 11.08 -17.34 -3.69
C LYS A 212 10.14 -16.18 -3.95
N THR A 213 9.27 -16.30 -4.96
CA THR A 213 8.27 -15.27 -5.25
C THR A 213 7.22 -15.18 -4.16
N HIS A 214 6.92 -13.95 -3.71
CA HIS A 214 5.83 -13.66 -2.79
C HIS A 214 4.68 -12.96 -3.53
N TYR A 215 3.73 -13.75 -4.02
CA TYR A 215 2.57 -13.25 -4.76
C TYR A 215 1.67 -12.39 -3.89
N TYR A 216 1.27 -11.22 -4.40
CA TYR A 216 0.37 -10.28 -3.71
C TYR A 216 0.83 -9.95 -2.28
N ASN A 217 2.15 -9.82 -2.07
CA ASN A 217 2.72 -9.63 -0.73
C ASN A 217 2.12 -8.43 0.00
N GLU A 218 2.00 -7.26 -0.63
CA GLU A 218 1.44 -6.06 -0.02
C GLU A 218 -0.01 -6.26 0.46
N ILE A 219 -0.84 -6.91 -0.36
CA ILE A 219 -2.23 -7.23 -0.01
C ILE A 219 -2.25 -8.21 1.16
N SER A 220 -1.43 -9.27 1.09
CA SER A 220 -1.34 -10.30 2.14
C SER A 220 -0.94 -9.68 3.49
N VAL A 221 0.09 -8.84 3.51
CA VAL A 221 0.53 -8.15 4.73
C VAL A 221 -0.50 -7.13 5.22
N SER A 222 -1.22 -6.45 4.32
CA SER A 222 -2.29 -5.51 4.69
C SER A 222 -3.48 -6.22 5.36
N ILE A 223 -3.84 -7.43 4.92
CA ILE A 223 -4.85 -8.26 5.58
C ILE A 223 -4.39 -8.66 6.99
N ALA A 224 -3.12 -9.09 7.13
CA ALA A 224 -2.50 -9.37 8.43
C ALA A 224 -2.56 -8.15 9.36
N CYS A 225 -2.33 -6.95 8.83
CA CYS A 225 -2.47 -5.70 9.60
C CYS A 225 -3.91 -5.44 10.03
N GLY A 226 -4.90 -5.77 9.21
CA GLY A 226 -6.32 -5.72 9.58
C GLY A 226 -6.65 -6.62 10.78
N ILE A 227 -6.15 -7.85 10.76
CA ILE A 227 -6.30 -8.81 11.88
C ILE A 227 -5.57 -8.28 13.13
N LEU A 228 -4.35 -7.74 12.98
CA LEU A 228 -3.60 -7.14 14.09
C LEU A 228 -4.38 -6.00 14.75
N LEU A 229 -4.98 -5.11 13.97
CA LEU A 229 -5.80 -4.01 14.47
C LEU A 229 -7.06 -4.50 15.21
N ALA A 230 -7.70 -5.56 14.71
CA ALA A 230 -8.83 -6.20 15.39
C ALA A 230 -8.40 -6.87 16.70
N ALA A 231 -7.26 -7.55 16.71
CA ALA A 231 -6.71 -8.22 17.89
C ALA A 231 -6.32 -7.19 18.98
N LEU A 232 -5.69 -6.07 18.61
CA LEU A 232 -5.37 -4.96 19.51
C LEU A 232 -6.63 -4.37 20.16
N GLN A 233 -7.67 -4.11 19.36
CA GLN A 233 -8.96 -3.62 19.86
C GLN A 233 -9.60 -4.62 20.84
N ASN A 234 -9.52 -5.92 20.54
CA ASN A 234 -10.09 -6.98 21.37
C ASN A 234 -9.45 -7.05 22.75
N VAL A 235 -8.15 -6.80 22.87
CA VAL A 235 -7.41 -6.83 24.15
C VAL A 235 -7.38 -5.50 24.88
N GLY A 236 -8.10 -4.48 24.37
CA GLY A 236 -8.22 -3.17 25.03
C GLY A 236 -7.04 -2.23 24.79
N LEU A 237 -6.20 -2.47 23.78
CA LEU A 237 -5.11 -1.60 23.40
C LEU A 237 -5.49 -0.68 22.24
N VAL A 238 -4.79 0.44 22.12
CA VAL A 238 -4.98 1.42 21.04
C VAL A 238 -3.72 1.60 20.21
N THR A 239 -3.91 2.09 18.99
CA THR A 239 -2.82 2.45 18.08
C THR A 239 -3.31 3.48 17.07
N VAL A 240 -2.38 4.01 16.28
CA VAL A 240 -2.66 4.73 15.04
C VAL A 240 -1.87 4.08 13.91
N THR A 241 -2.57 3.70 12.84
CA THR A 241 -1.90 3.26 11.61
C THR A 241 -1.16 4.44 10.99
N SER A 242 0.17 4.33 10.88
CA SER A 242 1.02 5.34 10.26
C SER A 242 1.84 4.75 9.12
N THR A 243 1.99 5.54 8.06
CA THR A 243 2.78 5.27 6.87
C THR A 243 3.84 6.37 6.78
N PRO A 244 4.98 6.26 7.47
CA PRO A 244 6.00 7.30 7.49
C PRO A 244 6.68 7.39 6.12
N LEU A 245 6.10 8.23 5.25
CA LEU A 245 6.53 8.44 3.87
C LEU A 245 8.03 8.83 3.84
N ASN A 246 8.78 8.26 2.89
CA ASN A 246 10.23 8.36 2.70
C ASN A 246 11.11 7.79 3.85
N CYS A 247 10.54 7.24 4.91
CA CYS A 247 11.33 6.74 6.04
C CYS A 247 11.78 5.27 5.88
N GLY A 248 11.14 4.53 4.96
CA GLY A 248 11.32 3.08 4.81
C GLY A 248 12.78 2.62 4.74
N PRO A 249 13.62 3.17 3.83
CA PRO A 249 15.01 2.77 3.72
C PRO A 249 15.85 3.01 4.98
N ARG A 250 15.71 4.17 5.63
CA ARG A 250 16.45 4.52 6.85
C ARG A 250 16.03 3.65 8.03
N LEU A 251 14.73 3.41 8.19
CA LEU A 251 14.19 2.54 9.24
C LEU A 251 14.59 1.08 9.03
N ARG A 252 14.62 0.60 7.78
CA ARG A 252 15.11 -0.74 7.43
C ARG A 252 16.56 -0.94 7.87
N VAL A 253 17.43 0.03 7.58
CA VAL A 253 18.85 -0.01 7.98
C VAL A 253 19.01 0.06 9.50
N LEU A 254 18.32 1.00 10.16
CA LEU A 254 18.35 1.15 11.62
C LEU A 254 17.98 -0.17 12.32
N LEU A 255 16.95 -0.85 11.83
CA LEU A 255 16.42 -2.10 12.38
C LEU A 255 17.09 -3.36 11.82
N GLN A 256 18.19 -3.20 11.07
CA GLN A 256 18.98 -4.29 10.51
C GLN A 256 18.13 -5.29 9.70
N ARG A 257 17.14 -4.77 8.97
CA ARG A 257 16.26 -5.58 8.13
C ARG A 257 16.88 -5.82 6.75
N PRO A 258 16.74 -7.04 6.20
CA PRO A 258 17.33 -7.38 4.91
C PRO A 258 16.72 -6.57 3.76
N THR A 259 17.39 -6.51 2.63
CA THR A 259 16.98 -5.69 1.48
C THR A 259 15.68 -6.16 0.82
N ASN A 260 15.27 -7.41 1.05
CA ASN A 260 13.99 -7.96 0.61
C ASN A 260 12.81 -7.51 1.47
N GLU A 261 13.03 -6.75 2.54
CA GLU A 261 11.96 -6.23 3.40
C GLU A 261 11.73 -4.74 3.18
N LYS A 262 10.49 -4.35 2.91
CA LYS A 262 10.05 -2.95 2.80
C LYS A 262 9.06 -2.63 3.91
N LEU A 263 9.25 -1.51 4.61
CA LEU A 263 8.31 -1.06 5.64
C LEU A 263 6.95 -0.77 4.99
N LEU A 264 5.90 -1.37 5.53
CA LEU A 264 4.52 -1.11 5.11
C LEU A 264 3.82 -0.16 6.09
N LEU A 265 3.79 -0.52 7.38
CA LEU A 265 3.11 0.25 8.43
C LEU A 265 3.98 0.35 9.69
N LEU A 266 3.78 1.42 10.45
CA LEU A 266 4.25 1.55 11.83
C LEU A 266 3.05 1.77 12.76
N LEU A 267 2.98 0.96 13.81
CA LEU A 267 1.95 1.01 14.85
C LEU A 267 2.59 1.29 16.22
N PRO A 268 2.40 2.47 16.82
CA PRO A 268 2.68 2.67 18.24
C PRO A 268 1.55 2.03 19.05
N VAL A 269 1.86 1.21 20.04
CA VAL A 269 0.89 0.38 20.76
C VAL A 269 1.02 0.60 22.26
N GLY A 270 -0.12 0.84 22.90
CA GLY A 270 -0.24 1.03 24.34
C GLY A 270 -1.67 1.34 24.78
N TYR A 271 -1.83 1.79 26.01
CA TYR A 271 -3.08 2.36 26.50
C TYR A 271 -3.28 3.79 25.98
N PRO A 272 -4.52 4.28 25.84
CA PRO A 272 -4.74 5.69 25.53
C PRO A 272 -4.22 6.58 26.67
N GLY A 273 -3.59 7.70 26.34
CA GLY A 273 -3.25 8.72 27.34
C GLY A 273 -4.50 9.26 28.04
N LYS A 274 -4.35 9.75 29.29
CA LYS A 274 -5.48 10.24 30.11
C LYS A 274 -6.33 11.30 29.41
N ASP A 275 -5.67 12.19 28.67
CA ASP A 275 -6.29 13.28 27.92
C ASP A 275 -6.36 13.00 26.41
N ALA A 276 -6.30 11.72 26.01
CA ALA A 276 -6.34 11.33 24.61
C ALA A 276 -7.63 11.81 23.94
N THR A 277 -7.48 12.63 22.91
CA THR A 277 -8.60 13.05 22.07
C THR A 277 -8.52 12.38 20.70
N VAL A 278 -9.68 12.26 20.06
CA VAL A 278 -9.82 11.80 18.68
C VAL A 278 -10.68 12.81 17.92
N PRO A 279 -10.45 13.02 16.61
CA PRO A 279 -11.33 13.88 15.83
C PRO A 279 -12.74 13.30 15.81
N ASP A 280 -13.77 14.14 15.86
CA ASP A 280 -15.16 13.70 15.79
C ASP A 280 -15.55 13.39 14.33
N LEU A 281 -15.19 12.17 13.89
CA LEU A 281 -15.41 11.68 12.53
C LEU A 281 -16.47 10.59 12.56
N THR A 282 -17.40 10.65 11.62
CA THR A 282 -18.41 9.63 11.39
C THR A 282 -17.94 8.63 10.33
N ARG A 283 -18.23 7.34 10.54
CA ARG A 283 -18.10 6.33 9.49
C ARG A 283 -19.29 6.45 8.53
N LYS A 284 -19.10 6.03 7.28
CA LYS A 284 -20.18 5.91 6.30
C LYS A 284 -21.25 4.92 6.80
N PRO A 285 -22.53 5.14 6.48
CA PRO A 285 -23.59 4.16 6.73
C PRO A 285 -23.41 2.89 5.87
N LEU A 286 -24.12 1.81 6.21
CA LEU A 286 -24.01 0.53 5.51
C LEU A 286 -24.37 0.65 4.03
N ASP A 287 -25.43 1.41 3.71
CA ASP A 287 -25.92 1.58 2.34
C ASP A 287 -24.92 2.29 1.42
N ASP A 288 -23.95 3.02 1.98
CA ASP A 288 -22.87 3.68 1.24
C ASP A 288 -21.67 2.76 0.95
N ILE A 289 -21.61 1.57 1.58
CA ILE A 289 -20.46 0.66 1.51
C ILE A 289 -20.83 -0.76 1.08
N MET A 290 -22.12 -1.10 1.01
CA MET A 290 -22.62 -2.40 0.58
C MET A 290 -23.53 -2.26 -0.63
N VAL A 291 -23.24 -2.99 -1.70
CA VAL A 291 -24.10 -3.12 -2.88
C VAL A 291 -24.57 -4.57 -2.97
N VAL A 292 -25.87 -4.76 -3.08
CA VAL A 292 -26.49 -6.06 -3.35
C VAL A 292 -26.85 -6.10 -4.83
N MET A 293 -26.38 -7.14 -5.53
CA MET A 293 -26.67 -7.38 -6.95
C MET A 293 -27.65 -8.52 -7.12
#